data_AF-A0A948VCJ9-F1
#
_entry.id   AF-A0A948VCJ9-F1
#
_cell.length_a   1.000
_cell.length_b   1.000
_cell.length_c   1.000
_cell.angle_alpha   90.00
_cell.angle_beta   90.00
_cell.angle_gamma   90.00
#
_symmetry.space_group_name_H-M   'P 1'
#
loop_
_entity.id
_entity.type
_entity.pdbx_description
1 polymer ?
#
loop_
_entity_poly.entity_id
_entity_poly.type
_entity_poly.pdbx_seq_one_letter_code
_entity_poly.pdbx_strand_id
1 'polypeptide(L)' 'MRPGRMLPLTMTAGFLAAAALAQAAPGDVGTPAADFSLPEFGSGETHTLSQHQGEVVMLFIIGYG' A
#
# COMPACT_ATOMS: atom_id res chain seq x y z
N MET A 1 0.59 -49.07 25.01
CA MET A 1 0.78 -47.61 25.11
C MET A 1 1.62 -47.17 23.91
N ARG A 2 1.04 -46.48 22.93
CA ARG A 2 1.77 -45.95 21.76
C ARG A 2 1.83 -44.42 21.89
N PRO A 3 3.01 -43.79 21.92
CA PRO A 3 3.11 -42.35 21.91
C PRO A 3 3.04 -41.82 20.47
N GLY A 4 2.53 -40.60 20.33
CA GLY A 4 2.94 -39.71 19.26
C GLY A 4 2.10 -39.78 17.99
N ARG A 5 1.08 -38.93 17.93
CA ARG A 5 0.60 -38.32 16.67
C ARG A 5 -0.22 -37.06 16.98
N MET A 6 0.42 -36.07 17.59
CA MET A 6 -0.11 -34.71 17.70
C MET A 6 0.86 -33.78 16.98
N LEU A 7 0.75 -33.64 15.66
CA LEU A 7 1.52 -32.61 14.93
C LEU A 7 1.02 -32.21 13.52
N PRO A 8 -0.28 -32.31 13.13
CA PRO A 8 -0.74 -31.58 11.96
C PRO A 8 -1.35 -30.19 12.29
N LEU A 9 -1.71 -29.91 13.55
CA LEU A 9 -2.48 -28.69 13.89
C LEU A 9 -1.60 -27.43 14.04
N THR A 10 -0.32 -27.58 14.35
CA THR A 10 0.60 -26.45 14.57
C THR A 10 1.07 -25.79 13.27
N MET A 11 1.10 -26.52 12.14
CA MET A 11 1.52 -25.95 10.85
C MET A 11 0.45 -25.03 10.25
N THR A 12 -0.84 -25.34 10.43
CA THR A 12 -1.94 -24.53 9.88
C THR A 12 -2.07 -23.18 10.60
N ALA A 13 -1.80 -23.13 11.91
CA ALA A 13 -1.81 -21.90 12.69
C ALA A 13 -0.66 -20.95 12.31
N GLY A 14 0.52 -21.49 11.99
CA GLY A 14 1.66 -20.69 11.52
C GLY A 14 1.40 -20.03 10.16
N PHE A 15 0.68 -20.71 9.26
CA PHE A 15 0.38 -20.19 7.92
C PHE A 15 -0.64 -19.04 7.94
N LEU A 16 -1.65 -19.10 8.83
CA LEU A 16 -2.63 -18.03 9.03
C LEU A 16 -2.00 -16.78 9.68
N ALA A 17 -1.04 -16.96 10.59
CA ALA A 17 -0.31 -15.85 11.20
C ALA A 17 0.62 -15.14 10.20
N ALA A 18 1.19 -15.86 9.23
CA ALA A 18 2.02 -15.26 8.18
C ALA A 18 1.18 -14.43 7.18
N ALA A 19 -0.04 -14.85 6.86
CA ALA A 19 -0.95 -14.10 5.99
C ALA A 19 -1.49 -12.81 6.63
N ALA A 20 -1.64 -12.78 7.96
CA ALA A 20 -2.07 -11.60 8.71
C ALA A 20 -1.03 -10.46 8.73
N LEU A 21 0.24 -10.73 8.36
CA LEU A 21 1.32 -9.73 8.32
C LEU A 21 1.49 -9.06 6.95
N ALA A 22 0.78 -9.53 5.91
CA ALA A 22 0.80 -8.91 4.58
C ALA A 22 -0.24 -7.78 4.48
N GLN A 23 -0.27 -6.90 5.49
CA GLN A 23 -1.15 -5.74 5.49
C GLN A 23 -0.53 -4.65 4.62
N ALA A 24 -1.20 -4.31 3.51
CA ALA A 24 -0.73 -3.29 2.59
C ALA A 24 -0.55 -1.95 3.31
N ALA A 25 0.62 -1.36 3.15
CA ALA A 25 1.00 -0.08 3.72
C ALA A 25 0.64 1.08 2.78
N PRO A 26 0.48 2.31 3.31
CA PRO A 26 0.33 3.49 2.46
C PRO A 26 1.48 3.60 1.46
N GLY A 27 1.15 3.73 0.18
CA GLY A 27 2.12 3.79 -0.92
C GLY A 27 2.40 2.45 -1.60
N ASP A 28 1.84 1.34 -1.10
CA ASP A 28 1.89 0.06 -1.80
C ASP A 28 1.00 0.08 -3.05
N VAL A 29 1.44 -0.63 -4.09
CA VAL A 29 0.68 -0.78 -5.34
C VAL A 29 -0.68 -1.41 -5.04
N GLY A 30 -1.75 -0.80 -5.57
CA GLY A 30 -3.12 -1.26 -5.38
C GLY A 30 -3.79 -0.71 -4.10
N THR A 31 -3.07 0.01 -3.25
CA THR A 31 -3.69 0.82 -2.19
C THR A 31 -4.13 2.17 -2.76
N PRO A 32 -5.24 2.77 -2.26
CA PRO A 32 -5.61 4.13 -2.62
C PRO A 32 -4.46 5.09 -2.32
N ALA A 33 -4.11 5.93 -3.30
CA ALA A 33 -3.16 7.01 -3.07
C ALA A 33 -3.73 8.00 -2.05
N ALA A 34 -2.87 8.47 -1.14
CA ALA A 34 -3.25 9.56 -0.24
C ALA A 34 -3.50 10.84 -1.06
N ASP A 35 -4.49 11.62 -0.62
CA ASP A 35 -4.72 12.94 -1.24
C ASP A 35 -3.53 13.86 -0.94
N PHE A 36 -3.15 14.68 -1.92
CA PHE A 36 -2.05 15.62 -1.81
C PHE A 36 -2.35 16.91 -2.57
N SER A 37 -1.69 18.00 -2.16
CA SER A 37 -1.79 19.30 -2.81
C SER A 37 -0.42 19.73 -3.34
N LEU A 38 -0.36 20.15 -4.60
CA LEU A 38 0.86 20.67 -5.23
C LEU A 38 0.58 22.05 -5.84
N PRO A 39 1.44 23.04 -5.56
CA PRO A 39 1.38 24.31 -6.28
C PRO A 39 1.94 24.12 -7.70
N GLU A 40 1.21 24.63 -8.69
CA GLU A 40 1.67 24.71 -10.07
C GLU A 40 2.67 25.86 -10.22
N PHE A 41 3.80 25.55 -10.86
CA PHE A 41 4.82 26.53 -11.12
C PHE A 41 4.38 27.50 -12.23
N GLY A 42 4.34 28.79 -11.92
CA GLY A 42 4.02 29.86 -12.86
C GLY A 42 2.62 30.44 -12.70
N SER A 43 1.59 29.61 -12.52
CA SER A 43 0.22 30.07 -12.26
C SER A 43 -0.03 30.40 -10.79
N GLY A 44 0.67 29.72 -9.87
CA GLY A 44 0.41 29.80 -8.42
C GLY A 44 -0.87 29.08 -8.00
N GLU A 45 -1.57 28.42 -8.93
CA GLU A 45 -2.72 27.58 -8.64
C GLU A 45 -2.28 26.36 -7.81
N THR A 46 -3.14 25.90 -6.90
CA THR A 46 -2.89 24.68 -6.13
C THR A 46 -3.82 23.59 -6.61
N HIS A 47 -3.22 22.50 -7.08
CA HIS A 47 -3.94 21.31 -7.53
C HIS A 47 -3.99 20.29 -6.41
N THR A 48 -5.12 19.60 -6.29
CA THR A 48 -5.37 18.55 -5.30
C THR A 48 -5.67 17.26 -6.04
N LEU A 49 -5.12 16.12 -5.61
CA LEU A 49 -5.37 14.85 -6.30
C LEU A 49 -6.89 14.54 -6.41
N SER A 50 -7.66 14.88 -5.37
CA SER A 50 -9.11 14.75 -5.34
C SER A 50 -9.90 15.52 -6.41
N GLN A 51 -9.28 16.50 -7.09
CA GLN A 51 -9.90 17.24 -8.21
C GLN A 51 -9.89 16.43 -9.53
N HIS A 52 -9.06 15.39 -9.64
CA HIS A 52 -8.81 14.62 -10.86
C HIS A 52 -9.50 13.23 -10.85
N GLN A 53 -10.71 13.14 -10.28
CA GLN A 53 -11.42 11.86 -10.23
C GLN A 53 -11.79 11.34 -11.61
N GLY A 54 -11.48 10.07 -11.87
CA GLY A 54 -11.70 9.42 -13.18
C GLY A 54 -10.55 9.61 -14.17
N GLU A 55 -9.51 10.36 -13.78
CA GLU A 55 -8.29 10.52 -14.58
C GLU A 55 -7.16 9.62 -14.05
N VAL A 56 -6.23 9.29 -14.94
CA VAL A 56 -4.96 8.64 -14.55
C VAL A 56 -3.94 9.74 -14.27
N VAL A 57 -3.58 9.92 -13.01
CA VAL A 57 -2.59 10.92 -12.58
C VAL A 57 -1.22 10.27 -12.41
N MET A 58 -0.18 10.86 -13.00
CA MET A 58 1.20 10.43 -12.85
C MET A 58 2.02 11.51 -12.14
N LEU A 59 2.72 11.16 -11.06
CA LEU A 59 3.59 12.07 -10.31
C LEU A 59 5.04 11.60 -10.42
N PHE A 60 5.94 12.50 -10.82
CA PHE A 60 7.38 12.24 -10.89
C PHE A 60 8.14 13.38 -10.21
N ILE A 61 9.17 13.03 -9.44
CA ILE A 61 10.08 14.00 -8.83
C ILE A 61 11.28 14.17 -9.75
N ILE A 62 11.49 15.38 -10.27
CA ILE A 62 12.64 15.72 -11.11
C ILE A 62 13.60 16.56 -10.26
N GLY A 63 14.76 16.01 -9.96
CA GLY A 63 15.85 16.73 -9.31
C GLY A 63 16.85 17.24 -10.35
N TYR A 64 17.25 18.51 -10.24
CA TYR A 64 18.39 19.05 -10.97
C TYR A 64 19.59 19.00 -10.01
N GLY A 65 20.59 18.17 -10.34
CA GLY A 65 21.83 18.01 -9.58
C GLY A 65 22.82 19.14 -9.81
#